data_AF-A0A4Q2YZX8-F1
#
_entry.id   AF-A0A4Q2YZX8-F1
#
_cell.length_a   1.000
_cell.length_b   1.000
_cell.length_c   1.000
_cell.angle_alpha   90.00
_cell.angle_beta   90.00
_cell.angle_gamma   90.00
#
_symmetry.space_group_name_H-M   'P 1'
#
loop_
_entity.id
_entity.type
_entity.pdbx_description
1 polymer ?
#
loop_
_entity_poly.entity_id
_entity_poly.type
_entity_poly.pdbx_seq_one_letter_code
_entity_poly.pdbx_strand_id
1 'polypeptide(L)'
;QWRIDNLRVLWNHEQSMLGAIESDEAMLVEAVADINQSGWSRQIGMGMRYIKGKLVHRFRGIEGVFHVNGQPASGFWNSDWNTNPNDRTRAFGFSGYGTADDSVPLRLEFTANQPTAGQNLWTLNFLIQDITHPGAPVTLANYAVNNAVAADASLLNGTTVWRNQNGVAGRMDLWTEPGVRALISTTPLAPPDADNDGMPDSWETTHSFNLNNFSDAALDADLDGLTNLQEFLGGTNPRSADSDSDGVSDSVEVLNGTDPLSATSIPAWYLFAGKIDDLDGDGLSDAWLLWSGGQSRAPHADDDGDGMSNLQESQAGTDPDDASSRLDVSGVPSGEDFVLSWTNLPDKAYLAESSTSLNQWDTLSGSTSVSGGYRHLVVPDVFPTNESRFYRAGVGPLDSDGDGVEDWVEKHVLGASPTDAGSLGQGLPRADGQNLGGDAVALLDRLQGSSASGGTVGSSAPAKPSPVNASRFLMQASFGPTMAAIEEVRELGYAGWIDQQLTLPASLHQPYIKEIKADAAGPRIDKSYNLNTLDNFVHGNNITTPFARAAIAGDDQLRQRVAFALSQILVVSRRNADLEEKTEAITHYYDVLVKNALGNYGDLLREVTFHPSMGMYLSHAGNQKADPSI
;
A
#
# COMPACT_ATOMS: atom_id res chain seq x y z
N GLN A 1 36.45 -10.93 31.73
CA GLN A 1 35.39 -10.27 30.97
C GLN A 1 35.92 -8.96 30.44
N TRP A 2 35.56 -8.60 29.21
CA TRP A 2 35.86 -7.33 28.56
C TRP A 2 34.60 -6.89 27.81
N ARG A 3 34.28 -5.59 27.82
CA ARG A 3 33.02 -5.08 27.27
C ARG A 3 33.18 -3.66 26.77
N ILE A 4 32.51 -3.37 25.66
CA ILE A 4 32.31 -2.04 25.07
C ILE A 4 30.80 -1.90 24.90
N ASP A 5 30.22 -0.84 25.44
CA ASP A 5 28.81 -0.50 25.26
C ASP A 5 28.68 0.71 24.35
N ASN A 6 27.49 0.87 23.77
CA ASN A 6 27.11 2.04 22.98
C ASN A 6 28.06 2.32 21.81
N LEU A 7 28.59 1.28 21.16
CA LEU A 7 29.29 1.45 19.90
C LEU A 7 28.25 1.73 18.80
N ARG A 8 28.36 2.87 18.13
CA ARG A 8 27.58 3.23 16.94
C ARG A 8 28.51 3.25 15.74
N VAL A 9 28.04 2.72 14.62
CA VAL A 9 28.80 2.64 13.38
C VAL A 9 28.01 3.34 12.30
N LEU A 10 28.59 4.42 11.78
CA LEU A 10 28.07 5.17 10.64
C LEU A 10 28.84 4.72 9.41
N TRP A 11 28.13 4.22 8.41
CA TRP A 11 28.70 3.74 7.17
C TRP A 11 28.20 4.59 6.01
N ASN A 12 29.08 5.41 5.44
CA ASN A 12 28.81 6.10 4.19
C ASN A 12 29.22 5.18 3.03
N HIS A 13 28.25 4.73 2.26
CA HIS A 13 28.41 3.78 1.17
C HIS A 13 29.19 4.38 -0.01
N GLU A 14 29.01 5.68 -0.30
CA GLU A 14 29.69 6.38 -1.41
C GLU A 14 31.18 6.59 -1.19
N GLN A 15 31.58 6.82 0.06
CA GLN A 15 32.97 6.99 0.47
C GLN A 15 33.62 5.67 0.87
N SER A 16 32.83 4.60 0.92
CA SER A 16 33.34 3.28 1.23
C SER A 16 34.03 2.67 0.03
N MET A 17 35.22 2.12 0.27
CA MET A 17 35.94 1.38 -0.76
C MET A 17 35.37 -0.03 -0.98
N LEU A 18 34.28 -0.40 -0.30
CA LEU A 18 33.66 -1.73 -0.39
C LEU A 18 33.19 -2.08 -1.81
N GLY A 19 32.77 -1.11 -2.62
CA GLY A 19 32.45 -1.32 -4.05
C GLY A 19 33.67 -1.50 -4.97
N ALA A 20 34.90 -1.36 -4.46
CA ALA A 20 36.13 -1.34 -5.26
C ALA A 20 37.12 -2.47 -4.94
N ILE A 21 36.81 -3.37 -4.00
CA ILE A 21 37.73 -4.44 -3.57
C ILE A 21 37.50 -5.68 -4.44
N GLU A 22 38.53 -6.10 -5.18
CA GLU A 22 38.56 -7.27 -6.11
C GLU A 22 38.24 -8.64 -5.45
N SER A 23 37.83 -8.66 -4.19
CA SER A 23 37.52 -9.88 -3.41
C SER A 23 36.22 -9.79 -2.60
N ASP A 24 35.43 -8.71 -2.77
CA ASP A 24 34.10 -8.56 -2.15
C ASP A 24 34.14 -8.77 -0.62
N GLU A 25 35.23 -8.34 0.02
CA GLU A 25 35.53 -8.58 1.43
C GLU A 25 36.27 -7.39 2.07
N ALA A 26 35.73 -6.78 3.14
CA ALA A 26 36.47 -5.80 3.94
C ALA A 26 35.99 -5.71 5.40
N MET A 27 36.83 -5.13 6.26
CA MET A 27 36.58 -5.07 7.69
C MET A 27 35.94 -3.75 8.10
N LEU A 28 34.61 -3.68 8.11
CA LEU A 28 33.87 -2.45 8.40
C LEU A 28 34.36 -1.76 9.67
N VAL A 29 34.38 -2.50 10.79
CA VAL A 29 34.97 -2.04 12.05
C VAL A 29 35.54 -3.22 12.85
N GLU A 30 36.71 -3.04 13.46
CA GLU A 30 37.29 -4.01 14.39
C GLU A 30 37.77 -3.32 15.67
N ALA A 31 37.28 -3.81 16.80
CA ALA A 31 37.72 -3.49 18.15
C ALA A 31 38.84 -4.44 18.55
N VAL A 32 40.05 -3.90 18.79
CA VAL A 32 41.23 -4.69 19.15
C VAL A 32 41.75 -4.32 20.55
N ALA A 33 41.98 -5.34 21.37
CA ALA A 33 42.55 -5.20 22.70
C ALA A 33 43.79 -6.11 22.87
N ASP A 34 44.81 -5.56 23.52
CA ASP A 34 46.09 -6.21 23.80
C ASP A 34 46.28 -6.42 25.31
N ILE A 35 46.96 -7.49 25.69
CA ILE A 35 47.33 -7.80 27.07
C ILE A 35 48.80 -7.49 27.27
N ASN A 36 49.13 -6.70 28.29
CA ASN A 36 50.51 -6.41 28.69
C ASN A 36 51.39 -5.72 27.63
N GLN A 37 50.79 -5.00 26.67
CA GLN A 37 51.52 -4.26 25.63
C GLN A 37 52.50 -5.16 24.86
N SER A 38 52.06 -6.38 24.54
CA SER A 38 52.86 -7.35 23.81
C SER A 38 52.95 -7.06 22.31
N GLY A 39 52.41 -5.92 21.87
CA GLY A 39 52.52 -5.45 20.50
C GLY A 39 51.59 -6.24 19.60
N TRP A 40 52.11 -6.85 18.54
CA TRP A 40 51.33 -7.66 17.60
C TRP A 40 50.96 -9.06 18.12
N SER A 41 51.39 -9.40 19.34
CA SER A 41 51.12 -10.69 19.98
C SER A 41 50.09 -10.56 21.09
N ARG A 42 49.39 -11.65 21.43
CA ARG A 42 48.38 -11.73 22.52
C ARG A 42 47.25 -10.70 22.42
N GLN A 43 46.75 -10.51 21.21
CA GLN A 43 45.60 -9.64 20.94
C GLN A 43 44.30 -10.43 20.78
N ILE A 44 43.19 -9.83 21.19
CA ILE A 44 41.84 -10.25 20.77
C ILE A 44 41.20 -9.16 19.90
N GLY A 45 40.46 -9.59 18.90
CA GLY A 45 39.71 -8.72 17.99
C GLY A 45 38.26 -9.18 17.87
N MET A 46 37.32 -8.23 17.84
CA MET A 46 35.91 -8.45 17.57
C MET A 46 35.36 -7.30 16.73
N GLY A 47 34.48 -7.60 15.77
CA GLY A 47 34.04 -6.59 14.82
C GLY A 47 33.03 -7.08 13.81
N MET A 48 32.71 -6.18 12.88
CA MET A 48 31.80 -6.42 11.77
C MET A 48 32.59 -6.40 10.47
N ARG A 49 32.31 -7.35 9.60
CA ARG A 49 32.99 -7.52 8.32
C ARG A 49 31.94 -7.61 7.23
N TYR A 50 32.20 -7.01 6.08
CA TYR A 50 31.35 -7.16 4.89
C TYR A 50 31.97 -8.21 3.98
N ILE A 51 31.18 -9.18 3.51
CA ILE A 51 31.64 -10.22 2.60
C ILE A 51 30.52 -10.70 1.66
N LYS A 52 30.80 -10.78 0.36
CA LYS A 52 29.85 -11.28 -0.67
C LYS A 52 28.46 -10.65 -0.58
N GLY A 53 28.39 -9.33 -0.48
CA GLY A 53 27.11 -8.63 -0.37
C GLY A 53 26.46 -8.64 1.02
N LYS A 54 27.07 -9.28 2.03
CA LYS A 54 26.44 -9.53 3.34
C LYS A 54 27.28 -9.03 4.49
N LEU A 55 26.63 -8.51 5.53
CA LEU A 55 27.32 -8.12 6.76
C LEU A 55 27.40 -9.32 7.71
N VAL A 56 28.60 -9.61 8.19
CA VAL A 56 28.95 -10.77 9.00
C VAL A 56 29.72 -10.37 10.25
N HIS A 57 29.75 -11.23 11.25
CA HIS A 57 30.57 -10.99 12.44
C HIS A 57 32.00 -11.51 12.24
N ARG A 58 32.96 -10.92 12.94
CA ARG A 58 34.33 -11.45 13.00
C ARG A 58 34.89 -11.39 14.40
N PHE A 59 35.54 -12.48 14.79
CA PHE A 59 36.32 -12.61 16.02
C PHE A 59 37.67 -13.29 15.72
N ARG A 60 38.72 -12.83 16.39
CA ARG A 60 40.05 -13.43 16.26
C ARG A 60 40.88 -13.30 17.53
N GLY A 61 41.86 -14.19 17.66
CA GLY A 61 42.97 -14.09 18.62
C GLY A 61 44.31 -14.29 17.91
N ILE A 62 45.22 -13.31 18.01
CA ILE A 62 46.55 -13.36 17.39
C ILE A 62 47.60 -13.81 18.42
N GLU A 63 48.50 -14.71 18.00
CA GLU A 63 49.52 -15.36 18.86
C GLU A 63 48.92 -15.85 20.19
N GLY A 64 47.73 -16.45 20.03
CA GLY A 64 46.81 -16.99 21.02
C GLY A 64 46.97 -16.51 22.44
N VAL A 65 46.21 -15.46 22.78
CA VAL A 65 45.78 -15.20 24.18
C VAL A 65 45.25 -16.48 24.82
N PHE A 66 44.53 -17.27 24.02
CA PHE A 66 44.17 -18.66 24.27
C PHE A 66 44.70 -19.50 23.09
N HIS A 67 45.65 -20.39 23.33
CA HIS A 67 46.32 -21.16 22.29
C HIS A 67 46.24 -22.67 22.55
N VAL A 68 46.49 -23.48 21.53
CA VAL A 68 46.56 -24.94 21.70
C VAL A 68 47.79 -25.30 22.55
N ASN A 69 47.63 -26.24 23.48
CA ASN A 69 48.75 -26.70 24.31
C ASN A 69 49.94 -27.18 23.45
N GLY A 70 51.14 -26.65 23.72
CA GLY A 70 52.37 -26.93 22.96
C GLY A 70 52.57 -26.08 21.70
N GLN A 71 51.65 -25.15 21.37
CA GLN A 71 51.73 -24.26 20.20
C GLN A 71 51.44 -22.79 20.59
N PRO A 72 52.36 -22.12 21.32
CA PRO A 72 52.11 -20.79 21.89
C PRO A 72 51.93 -19.67 20.86
N ALA A 73 52.37 -19.87 19.62
CA ALA A 73 52.15 -18.92 18.51
C ALA A 73 50.82 -19.15 17.76
N SER A 74 50.05 -20.20 18.10
CA SER A 74 48.79 -20.49 17.43
C SER A 74 47.71 -19.49 17.81
N GLY A 75 46.89 -19.06 16.85
CA GLY A 75 45.72 -18.20 17.07
C GLY A 75 44.42 -18.91 16.74
N PHE A 76 43.31 -18.19 16.89
CA PHE A 76 42.00 -18.65 16.42
C PHE A 76 41.32 -17.56 15.59
N TRP A 77 40.51 -18.00 14.64
CA TRP A 77 39.74 -17.16 13.76
C TRP A 77 38.34 -17.74 13.69
N ASN A 78 37.34 -16.92 13.98
CA ASN A 78 35.95 -17.32 13.91
C ASN A 78 35.13 -16.18 13.31
N SER A 79 34.36 -16.53 12.31
CA SER A 79 33.35 -15.69 11.68
C SER A 79 32.23 -16.62 11.23
N ASP A 80 31.02 -16.12 11.02
CA ASP A 80 29.92 -16.81 10.33
C ASP A 80 30.18 -17.02 8.82
N TRP A 81 31.43 -16.90 8.41
CA TRP A 81 31.92 -17.28 7.11
C TRP A 81 31.90 -18.81 6.92
N ASN A 82 30.83 -19.27 6.25
CA ASN A 82 30.77 -20.57 5.61
C ASN A 82 30.62 -20.36 4.08
N THR A 83 30.29 -21.39 3.29
CA THR A 83 30.09 -21.25 1.83
C THR A 83 28.98 -20.25 1.46
N ASN A 84 28.04 -19.96 2.36
CA ASN A 84 26.94 -19.00 2.21
C ASN A 84 26.66 -18.25 3.54
N PRO A 85 27.34 -17.12 3.80
CA PRO A 85 27.21 -16.41 5.07
C PRO A 85 25.76 -15.99 5.34
N ASN A 86 25.36 -16.05 6.61
CA ASN A 86 24.09 -15.49 7.06
C ASN A 86 24.23 -13.97 7.09
N ASP A 87 23.29 -13.26 6.47
CA ASP A 87 23.31 -11.80 6.52
C ASP A 87 22.88 -11.32 7.90
N ARG A 88 23.69 -10.44 8.50
CA ARG A 88 23.47 -9.83 9.81
C ARG A 88 23.21 -8.33 9.71
N THR A 89 23.04 -7.78 8.50
CA THR A 89 22.81 -6.34 8.25
C THR A 89 21.72 -5.79 9.17
N ARG A 90 20.54 -6.42 9.18
CA ARG A 90 19.42 -6.05 10.06
C ARG A 90 19.71 -6.28 11.55
N ALA A 91 20.43 -7.35 11.89
CA ALA A 91 20.78 -7.65 13.28
C ALA A 91 21.71 -6.61 13.91
N PHE A 92 22.43 -5.84 13.09
CA PHE A 92 23.24 -4.70 13.51
C PHE A 92 22.52 -3.35 13.36
N GLY A 93 21.26 -3.37 12.92
CA GLY A 93 20.41 -2.19 12.78
C GLY A 93 20.69 -1.34 11.55
N PHE A 94 21.44 -1.86 10.58
CA PHE A 94 21.64 -1.18 9.31
C PHE A 94 20.45 -1.38 8.38
N SER A 95 20.17 -0.37 7.55
CA SER A 95 19.17 -0.51 6.49
C SER A 95 19.70 -1.35 5.34
N GLY A 96 21.00 -1.26 5.04
CA GLY A 96 21.62 -1.95 3.90
C GLY A 96 21.44 -1.20 2.56
N TYR A 97 20.77 -0.05 2.57
CA TYR A 97 20.44 0.72 1.37
C TYR A 97 20.75 2.22 1.54
N GLY A 98 20.75 2.95 0.42
CA GLY A 98 21.01 4.39 0.40
C GLY A 98 22.50 4.79 0.39
N THR A 99 22.78 6.09 0.55
CA THR A 99 24.16 6.63 0.48
C THR A 99 24.89 6.55 1.83
N ALA A 100 24.14 6.38 2.92
CA ALA A 100 24.68 6.19 4.26
C ALA A 100 23.72 5.43 5.18
N ASP A 101 24.31 4.77 6.18
CA ASP A 101 23.67 3.86 7.12
C ASP A 101 24.16 4.11 8.56
N ASP A 102 23.30 3.96 9.57
CA ASP A 102 23.64 4.00 11.01
C ASP A 102 23.24 2.68 11.66
N SER A 103 24.11 2.16 12.53
CA SER A 103 23.81 0.97 13.32
C SER A 103 22.92 1.31 14.52
N VAL A 104 22.24 0.31 15.09
CA VAL A 104 21.75 0.43 16.48
C VAL A 104 22.95 0.59 17.45
N PRO A 105 22.74 1.04 18.70
CA PRO A 105 23.76 0.91 19.75
C PRO A 105 24.18 -0.55 19.94
N LEU A 106 25.46 -0.85 19.72
CA LEU A 106 26.02 -2.18 19.87
C LEU A 106 26.81 -2.32 21.17
N ARG A 107 26.70 -3.49 21.79
CA ARG A 107 27.62 -4.02 22.79
C ARG A 107 28.54 -5.03 22.16
N LEU A 108 29.84 -4.86 22.39
CA LEU A 108 30.88 -5.80 22.03
C LEU A 108 31.46 -6.37 23.33
N GLU A 109 31.34 -7.67 23.56
CA GLU A 109 31.68 -8.31 24.83
C GLU A 109 32.48 -9.60 24.64
N PHE A 110 33.47 -9.79 25.49
CA PHE A 110 34.26 -11.02 25.60
C PHE A 110 34.22 -11.56 27.02
N THR A 111 33.87 -12.83 27.18
CA THR A 111 34.00 -13.57 28.44
C THR A 111 34.80 -14.85 28.22
N ALA A 112 35.67 -15.16 29.17
CA ALA A 112 36.45 -16.39 29.18
C ALA A 112 36.24 -17.08 30.51
N ASN A 113 35.70 -18.30 30.48
CA ASN A 113 35.40 -19.09 31.66
C ASN A 113 36.15 -20.42 31.60
N GLN A 114 36.87 -20.74 32.67
CA GLN A 114 37.49 -22.05 32.87
C GLN A 114 36.66 -22.83 33.91
N PRO A 115 35.80 -23.77 33.51
CA PRO A 115 34.87 -24.44 34.42
C PRO A 115 35.54 -25.35 35.46
N THR A 116 36.80 -25.76 35.26
CA THR A 116 37.56 -26.56 36.25
C THR A 116 39.04 -26.15 36.22
N ALA A 117 39.55 -25.69 37.36
CA ALA A 117 40.95 -25.28 37.51
C ALA A 117 41.90 -26.46 37.20
N GLY A 118 42.84 -26.26 36.29
CA GLY A 118 43.84 -27.27 35.89
C GLY A 118 43.44 -28.16 34.71
N GLN A 119 42.23 -28.04 34.16
CA GLN A 119 41.88 -28.63 32.86
C GLN A 119 42.02 -27.58 31.75
N ASN A 120 42.62 -27.94 30.61
CA ASN A 120 42.77 -27.08 29.42
C ASN A 120 41.44 -26.89 28.66
N LEU A 121 40.35 -26.61 29.37
CA LEU A 121 39.03 -26.37 28.80
C LEU A 121 38.60 -24.94 29.10
N TRP A 122 38.42 -24.13 28.05
CA TRP A 122 37.95 -22.76 28.16
C TRP A 122 36.71 -22.55 27.31
N THR A 123 35.72 -21.88 27.89
CA THR A 123 34.55 -21.37 27.17
C THR A 123 34.80 -19.89 26.91
N LEU A 124 34.94 -19.52 25.63
CA LEU A 124 35.25 -18.17 25.19
C LEU A 124 34.03 -17.58 24.48
N ASN A 125 33.24 -16.76 25.15
CA ASN A 125 32.06 -16.13 24.53
C ASN A 125 32.43 -14.75 24.00
N PHE A 126 32.09 -14.51 22.74
CA PHE A 126 32.24 -13.23 22.06
C PHE A 126 30.86 -12.81 21.59
N LEU A 127 30.35 -11.71 22.14
CA LEU A 127 29.01 -11.23 21.86
C LEU A 127 29.10 -9.89 21.15
N ILE A 128 28.30 -9.76 20.09
CA ILE A 128 27.88 -8.49 19.52
C ILE A 128 26.37 -8.44 19.74
N GLN A 129 25.86 -7.42 20.43
CA GLN A 129 24.48 -7.36 20.89
C GLN A 129 23.89 -5.97 20.67
N ASP A 130 22.65 -5.91 20.17
CA ASP A 130 21.80 -4.72 20.28
C ASP A 130 21.37 -4.51 21.75
N ILE A 131 21.75 -3.37 22.32
CA ILE A 131 21.44 -3.04 23.72
C ILE A 131 20.11 -2.32 23.90
N THR A 132 19.42 -1.95 22.81
CA THR A 132 18.09 -1.32 22.86
C THR A 132 16.96 -2.32 23.16
N HIS A 133 17.22 -3.62 22.98
CA HIS A 133 16.33 -4.73 23.35
C HIS A 133 16.90 -5.61 24.49
N PRO A 134 16.98 -5.09 25.74
CA PRO A 134 17.65 -5.78 26.85
C PRO A 134 16.92 -7.04 27.36
N GLY A 135 15.68 -7.29 26.92
CA GLY A 135 14.84 -8.44 27.34
C GLY A 135 15.02 -9.73 26.52
N ALA A 136 15.63 -9.64 25.34
CA ALA A 136 15.94 -10.78 24.47
C ALA A 136 17.38 -10.62 23.95
N PRO A 137 18.40 -11.03 24.71
CA PRO A 137 19.78 -10.94 24.26
C PRO A 137 19.99 -11.80 23.02
N VAL A 138 20.08 -11.18 21.84
CA VAL A 138 20.48 -11.88 20.62
C VAL A 138 21.97 -12.21 20.74
N THR A 139 22.26 -13.43 21.15
CA THR A 139 23.65 -13.93 21.19
C THR A 139 24.04 -14.35 19.78
N LEU A 140 24.74 -13.47 19.07
CA LEU A 140 25.07 -13.69 17.66
C LEU A 140 26.14 -14.78 17.42
N ALA A 141 26.99 -15.07 18.41
CA ALA A 141 27.96 -16.15 18.34
C ALA A 141 28.42 -16.65 19.73
N ASN A 142 28.77 -17.94 19.81
CA ASN A 142 29.41 -18.57 20.96
C ASN A 142 30.51 -19.50 20.47
N TYR A 143 31.69 -19.50 21.11
CA TYR A 143 32.80 -20.37 20.70
C TYR A 143 33.41 -21.14 21.88
N ALA A 144 33.40 -22.48 21.77
CA ALA A 144 34.05 -23.35 22.75
C ALA A 144 35.40 -23.81 22.20
N VAL A 145 36.48 -23.65 22.97
CA VAL A 145 37.81 -24.12 22.58
C VAL A 145 38.26 -25.25 23.49
N ASN A 146 38.35 -26.45 22.92
CA ASN A 146 38.92 -27.61 23.59
C ASN A 146 40.44 -27.53 23.54
N ASN A 147 41.11 -27.86 24.66
CA ASN A 147 42.58 -27.87 24.79
C ASN A 147 43.26 -26.48 24.65
N ALA A 148 42.57 -25.41 25.04
CA ALA A 148 43.12 -24.07 25.10
C ALA A 148 43.91 -23.81 26.40
N VAL A 149 45.04 -23.12 26.28
CA VAL A 149 45.86 -22.63 27.39
C VAL A 149 45.95 -21.11 27.31
N ALA A 150 45.79 -20.42 28.43
CA ALA A 150 45.95 -18.97 28.50
C ALA A 150 47.44 -18.60 28.41
N ALA A 151 47.79 -17.65 27.55
CA ALA A 151 49.19 -17.22 27.35
C ALA A 151 49.76 -16.40 28.52
N ASP A 152 48.92 -15.97 29.46
CA ASP A 152 49.32 -15.10 30.57
C ASP A 152 48.61 -15.49 31.87
N ALA A 153 49.36 -15.48 32.98
CA ALA A 153 48.83 -15.85 34.30
C ALA A 153 47.77 -14.86 34.81
N SER A 154 47.77 -13.61 34.32
CA SER A 154 46.76 -12.60 34.69
C SER A 154 45.34 -12.96 34.23
N LEU A 155 45.21 -13.80 33.19
CA LEU A 155 43.92 -14.28 32.72
C LEU A 155 43.34 -15.34 33.67
N LEU A 156 44.21 -16.16 34.25
CA LEU A 156 43.84 -17.26 35.15
C LEU A 156 43.33 -16.77 36.51
N ASN A 157 43.83 -15.63 37.00
CA ASN A 157 43.46 -15.05 38.29
C ASN A 157 42.51 -13.85 38.16
N GLY A 158 42.07 -13.51 36.94
CA GLY A 158 41.14 -12.42 36.67
C GLY A 158 41.72 -11.01 36.85
N THR A 159 43.05 -10.86 36.96
CA THR A 159 43.70 -9.55 37.15
C THR A 159 44.15 -8.89 35.84
N THR A 160 43.76 -9.43 34.68
CA THR A 160 44.12 -8.87 33.37
C THR A 160 43.60 -7.44 33.18
N VAL A 161 44.49 -6.56 32.69
CA VAL A 161 44.15 -5.21 32.24
C VAL A 161 44.32 -5.15 30.73
N TRP A 162 43.21 -4.89 30.03
CA TRP A 162 43.20 -4.69 28.57
C TRP A 162 43.74 -3.31 28.22
N ARG A 163 44.56 -3.26 27.17
CA ARG A 163 45.23 -2.05 26.68
C ARG A 163 45.06 -1.92 25.16
N ASN A 164 45.31 -0.73 24.65
CA ASN A 164 45.51 -0.53 23.21
C ASN A 164 46.98 -0.79 22.84
N GLN A 165 47.32 -0.78 21.55
CA GLN A 165 48.68 -1.04 21.06
C GLN A 165 49.71 -0.02 21.56
N ASN A 166 49.25 1.17 21.98
CA ASN A 166 50.08 2.20 22.62
C ASN A 166 50.27 1.97 24.13
N GLY A 167 49.73 0.89 24.69
CA GLY A 167 49.88 0.51 26.09
C GLY A 167 48.94 1.23 27.07
N VAL A 168 47.94 1.98 26.59
CA VAL A 168 47.01 2.72 27.46
C VAL A 168 45.95 1.77 28.03
N ALA A 169 45.89 1.68 29.36
CA ALA A 169 44.94 0.82 30.08
C ALA A 169 43.49 1.27 29.90
N GLY A 170 42.59 0.30 29.74
CA GLY A 170 41.15 0.54 29.55
C GLY A 170 40.81 1.19 28.20
N ARG A 171 41.78 1.27 27.29
CA ARG A 171 41.60 1.76 25.93
C ARG A 171 41.86 0.62 24.96
N MET A 172 41.35 0.78 23.76
CA MET A 172 41.37 -0.18 22.67
C MET A 172 41.60 0.58 21.38
N ASP A 173 42.06 -0.11 20.36
CA ASP A 173 42.14 0.46 19.02
C ASP A 173 40.87 0.08 18.26
N LEU A 174 40.22 1.08 17.68
CA LEU A 174 39.12 0.91 16.74
C LEU A 174 39.69 1.13 15.34
N TRP A 175 39.57 0.09 14.53
CA TRP A 175 39.98 0.10 13.13
C TRP A 175 38.71 0.19 12.30
N THR A 176 38.64 1.15 11.38
CA THR A 176 37.50 1.33 10.48
C THR A 176 37.99 1.45 9.04
N GLU A 177 37.17 1.02 8.09
CA GLU A 177 37.43 1.28 6.67
C GLU A 177 37.16 2.75 6.33
N PRO A 178 37.75 3.28 5.25
CA PRO A 178 37.30 4.53 4.65
C PRO A 178 35.79 4.51 4.37
N GLY A 179 35.14 5.65 4.61
CA GLY A 179 33.67 5.75 4.60
C GLY A 179 32.98 5.26 5.87
N VAL A 180 33.68 4.57 6.77
CA VAL A 180 33.12 4.10 8.05
C VAL A 180 33.63 4.94 9.22
N ARG A 181 32.73 5.32 10.12
CA ARG A 181 33.04 6.00 11.38
C ARG A 181 32.44 5.21 12.54
N ALA A 182 33.25 4.97 13.56
CA ALA A 182 32.81 4.31 14.79
C ALA A 182 32.87 5.28 15.97
N LEU A 183 31.80 5.34 16.76
CA LEU A 183 31.62 6.25 17.87
C LEU A 183 31.26 5.44 19.12
N ILE A 184 31.95 5.67 20.24
CA ILE A 184 31.58 5.12 21.54
C ILE A 184 31.05 6.28 22.38
N SER A 185 29.76 6.22 22.76
CA SER A 185 29.13 7.24 23.59
C SER A 185 28.94 6.78 25.03
N THR A 186 29.25 7.63 26.01
CA THR A 186 28.98 7.33 27.44
C THR A 186 27.52 7.60 27.84
N THR A 187 26.72 8.16 26.93
CA THR A 187 25.28 8.40 27.07
C THR A 187 24.54 7.66 25.95
N PRO A 188 23.47 6.89 26.23
CA PRO A 188 22.64 6.28 25.20
C PRO A 188 22.12 7.39 24.28
N LEU A 189 22.51 7.33 23.00
CA LEU A 189 21.93 8.19 21.98
C LEU A 189 20.72 7.42 21.45
N ALA A 190 19.51 7.88 21.78
CA ALA A 190 18.43 7.68 20.82
C ALA A 190 18.94 8.28 19.48
N PRO A 191 18.68 7.63 18.34
CA PRO A 191 18.91 8.29 17.06
C PRO A 191 18.28 9.70 17.14
N PRO A 192 18.99 10.77 16.74
CA PRO A 192 18.36 12.06 16.55
C PRO A 192 17.12 11.85 15.69
N ASP A 193 16.00 12.37 16.18
CA ASP A 193 14.67 12.34 15.56
C ASP A 193 14.12 13.74 15.89
N ALA A 194 14.37 14.67 14.98
CA ALA A 194 14.28 16.09 15.22
C ALA A 194 12.81 16.57 15.35
N ASP A 195 11.86 15.84 14.78
CA ASP A 195 10.42 16.10 14.91
C ASP A 195 9.65 15.06 15.76
N ASN A 196 10.33 14.02 16.25
CA ASN A 196 9.82 12.98 17.14
C ASN A 196 8.70 12.14 16.54
N ASP A 197 8.82 11.80 15.26
CA ASP A 197 7.83 11.01 14.53
C ASP A 197 8.13 9.50 14.49
N GLY A 198 9.29 9.11 15.03
CA GLY A 198 9.73 7.73 15.11
C GLY A 198 10.68 7.32 14.00
N MET A 199 10.93 8.18 13.00
CA MET A 199 11.96 8.00 11.98
C MET A 199 13.25 8.73 12.41
N PRO A 200 14.43 8.09 12.33
CA PRO A 200 15.70 8.77 12.61
C PRO A 200 16.07 9.81 11.54
N ASP A 201 16.65 10.94 11.96
CA ASP A 201 17.15 12.02 11.09
C ASP A 201 18.03 11.50 9.94
N SER A 202 18.86 10.49 10.21
CA SER A 202 19.75 9.89 9.23
C SER A 202 19.00 9.11 8.16
N TRP A 203 17.94 8.39 8.55
CA TRP A 203 17.11 7.62 7.63
C TRP A 203 16.24 8.56 6.78
N GLU A 204 15.68 9.59 7.41
CA GLU A 204 14.95 10.65 6.71
C GLU A 204 15.83 11.36 5.68
N THR A 205 17.06 11.73 6.07
CA THR A 205 18.03 12.35 5.16
C THR A 205 18.34 11.45 3.96
N THR A 206 18.52 10.14 4.18
CA THR A 206 18.82 9.18 3.11
C THR A 206 17.67 9.06 2.11
N HIS A 207 16.41 9.10 2.57
CA HIS A 207 15.21 8.96 1.73
C HIS A 207 14.57 10.30 1.34
N SER A 208 15.30 11.40 1.58
CA SER A 208 14.91 12.77 1.25
C SER A 208 13.59 13.22 1.91
N PHE A 209 13.36 12.79 3.15
CA PHE A 209 12.31 13.29 4.03
C PHE A 209 12.77 14.54 4.81
N ASN A 210 11.81 15.24 5.40
CA ASN A 210 12.08 16.50 6.07
C ASN A 210 12.15 16.31 7.57
N LEU A 211 13.37 16.39 8.10
CA LEU A 211 13.77 16.29 9.52
C LEU A 211 12.98 17.14 10.54
N ASN A 212 12.06 17.99 10.09
CA ASN A 212 11.27 18.86 10.97
C ASN A 212 9.77 18.76 10.68
N ASN A 213 9.34 17.71 9.98
CA ASN A 213 7.97 17.49 9.56
C ASN A 213 7.47 16.10 9.94
N PHE A 214 7.05 15.95 11.19
CA PHE A 214 6.53 14.68 11.75
C PHE A 214 5.39 14.01 10.97
N SER A 215 4.75 14.75 10.05
CA SER A 215 3.65 14.23 9.25
C SER A 215 4.12 13.36 8.10
N ASP A 216 5.40 13.43 7.69
CA ASP A 216 5.89 12.57 6.62
C ASP A 216 6.08 11.12 7.06
N ALA A 217 6.32 10.79 8.33
CA ALA A 217 6.20 9.42 8.85
C ALA A 217 4.88 8.70 8.50
N ALA A 218 3.79 9.47 8.41
CA ALA A 218 2.45 8.98 8.09
C ALA A 218 2.11 9.06 6.60
N LEU A 219 2.98 9.63 5.78
CA LEU A 219 2.84 9.60 4.32
C LEU A 219 3.33 8.26 3.78
N ASP A 220 2.88 7.96 2.58
CA ASP A 220 3.22 6.79 1.79
C ASP A 220 3.84 7.34 0.50
N ALA A 221 5.16 7.26 0.41
CA ALA A 221 5.94 8.05 -0.55
C ALA A 221 6.07 7.39 -1.92
N ASP A 222 5.88 6.08 -2.04
CA ASP A 222 5.81 5.32 -3.28
C ASP A 222 4.42 4.77 -3.60
N LEU A 223 3.45 4.99 -2.71
CA LEU A 223 2.03 4.68 -2.88
C LEU A 223 1.72 3.18 -2.87
N ASP A 224 2.53 2.39 -2.17
CA ASP A 224 2.37 0.94 -2.06
C ASP A 224 1.41 0.54 -0.93
N GLY A 225 1.09 1.45 0.01
CA GLY A 225 0.21 1.23 1.14
C GLY A 225 0.90 1.06 2.50
N LEU A 226 2.23 1.12 2.58
CA LEU A 226 2.99 1.29 3.82
C LEU A 226 3.30 2.77 4.05
N THR A 227 3.23 3.21 5.31
CA THR A 227 3.73 4.55 5.64
C THR A 227 5.26 4.54 5.72
N ASN A 228 5.91 5.68 5.50
CA ASN A 228 7.36 5.81 5.61
C ASN A 228 7.90 5.27 6.95
N LEU A 229 7.16 5.46 8.05
CA LEU A 229 7.49 4.85 9.34
C LEU A 229 7.37 3.32 9.34
N GLN A 230 6.33 2.76 8.74
CA GLN A 230 6.18 1.31 8.62
C GLN A 230 7.30 0.70 7.77
N GLU A 231 7.72 1.41 6.74
CA GLU A 231 8.83 1.01 5.89
C GLU A 231 10.18 1.11 6.61
N PHE A 232 10.40 2.17 7.39
CA PHE A 232 11.54 2.24 8.30
C PHE A 232 11.58 1.03 9.26
N LEU A 233 10.43 0.66 9.84
CA LEU A 233 10.31 -0.47 10.76
C LEU A 233 10.43 -1.83 10.05
N GLY A 234 9.96 -1.93 8.81
CA GLY A 234 10.07 -3.11 7.94
C GLY A 234 11.43 -3.24 7.28
N GLY A 235 12.20 -2.16 7.24
CA GLY A 235 13.49 -2.07 6.58
C GLY A 235 13.39 -1.89 5.06
N THR A 236 12.22 -1.64 4.52
CA THR A 236 11.96 -1.44 3.08
C THR A 236 12.35 -0.04 2.63
N ASN A 237 12.36 0.19 1.32
CA ASN A 237 12.72 1.44 0.70
C ASN A 237 11.47 2.29 0.43
N PRO A 238 11.29 3.41 1.14
CA PRO A 238 10.10 4.29 1.08
C PRO A 238 9.94 5.10 -0.20
N ARG A 239 10.61 4.68 -1.26
CA ARG A 239 10.57 5.27 -2.59
C ARG A 239 10.47 4.18 -3.64
N SER A 240 10.23 2.94 -3.24
CA SER A 240 10.18 1.77 -4.08
C SER A 240 9.10 0.85 -3.54
N ALA A 241 7.94 0.86 -4.19
CA ALA A 241 6.80 0.03 -3.81
C ALA A 241 7.12 -1.48 -3.73
N ASP A 242 8.23 -1.90 -4.34
CA ASP A 242 8.80 -3.24 -4.30
C ASP A 242 10.32 -3.08 -4.05
N SER A 243 10.78 -3.39 -2.85
CA SER A 243 12.14 -3.11 -2.40
C SER A 243 13.18 -4.10 -2.92
N ASP A 244 12.78 -5.32 -3.23
CA ASP A 244 13.68 -6.36 -3.73
C ASP A 244 13.54 -6.64 -5.24
N SER A 245 12.61 -5.93 -5.88
CA SER A 245 12.36 -5.94 -7.31
C SER A 245 11.95 -7.31 -7.85
N ASP A 246 11.22 -8.09 -7.04
CA ASP A 246 10.70 -9.38 -7.46
C ASP A 246 9.33 -9.32 -8.15
N GLY A 247 8.67 -8.15 -8.07
CA GLY A 247 7.41 -7.76 -8.67
C GLY A 247 6.22 -7.77 -7.68
N VAL A 248 6.42 -8.19 -6.43
CA VAL A 248 5.41 -8.09 -5.37
C VAL A 248 5.67 -6.83 -4.55
N SER A 249 4.64 -6.06 -4.20
CA SER A 249 4.86 -4.87 -3.39
C SER A 249 5.17 -5.21 -1.93
N ASP A 250 5.97 -4.36 -1.29
CA ASP A 250 6.39 -4.52 0.11
C ASP A 250 5.17 -4.65 1.04
N SER A 251 4.14 -3.82 0.80
CA SER A 251 2.87 -3.87 1.53
C SER A 251 2.14 -5.22 1.46
N VAL A 252 2.16 -5.88 0.30
CA VAL A 252 1.51 -7.16 0.07
C VAL A 252 2.27 -8.25 0.81
N GLU A 253 3.58 -8.23 0.77
CA GLU A 253 4.43 -9.19 1.46
C GLU A 253 4.33 -9.08 2.98
N VAL A 254 4.40 -7.85 3.51
CA VAL A 254 4.24 -7.57 4.94
C VAL A 254 2.87 -8.06 5.42
N LEU A 255 1.81 -7.84 4.65
CA LEU A 255 0.45 -8.29 4.99
C LEU A 255 0.32 -9.81 5.00
N ASN A 256 1.00 -10.50 4.07
CA ASN A 256 0.96 -11.96 3.94
C ASN A 256 2.03 -12.68 4.78
N GLY A 257 2.87 -11.94 5.50
CA GLY A 257 3.92 -12.48 6.36
C GLY A 257 5.08 -13.09 5.59
N THR A 258 5.31 -12.64 4.36
CA THR A 258 6.51 -12.94 3.58
C THR A 258 7.59 -11.85 3.77
N ASP A 259 8.73 -11.95 3.08
CA ASP A 259 9.92 -11.14 3.41
C ASP A 259 10.17 -10.13 2.28
N PRO A 260 9.82 -8.85 2.44
CA PRO A 260 9.85 -7.81 1.39
C PRO A 260 11.25 -7.39 0.93
N LEU A 261 12.25 -8.16 1.34
CA LEU A 261 13.67 -7.92 1.06
C LEU A 261 14.31 -9.17 0.44
N SER A 262 13.51 -10.18 0.13
CA SER A 262 13.93 -11.44 -0.44
C SER A 262 13.07 -11.83 -1.63
N ALA A 263 13.62 -11.62 -2.83
CA ALA A 263 13.01 -11.98 -4.11
C ALA A 263 12.69 -13.49 -4.31
N THR A 264 12.91 -14.31 -3.29
CA THR A 264 12.55 -15.74 -3.26
C THR A 264 11.40 -16.03 -2.27
N SER A 265 10.86 -15.01 -1.63
CA SER A 265 9.91 -15.06 -0.54
C SER A 265 8.57 -14.46 -0.96
N ILE A 266 7.98 -14.96 -2.05
CA ILE A 266 6.69 -14.45 -2.54
C ILE A 266 5.48 -15.13 -1.85
N PRO A 267 4.33 -14.44 -1.73
CA PRO A 267 3.09 -15.03 -1.24
C PRO A 267 2.66 -16.26 -2.06
N ALA A 268 2.20 -17.30 -1.36
CA ALA A 268 1.91 -18.60 -1.97
C ALA A 268 0.81 -18.57 -3.07
N TRP A 269 -0.05 -17.55 -3.07
CA TRP A 269 -1.11 -17.38 -4.07
C TRP A 269 -0.62 -16.82 -5.41
N TYR A 270 0.58 -16.22 -5.48
CA TYR A 270 1.25 -15.90 -6.74
C TYR A 270 1.70 -17.15 -7.53
N LEU A 271 1.68 -18.33 -6.90
CA LEU A 271 2.01 -19.62 -7.52
C LEU A 271 0.83 -20.25 -8.28
N PHE A 272 -0.30 -19.54 -8.43
CA PHE A 272 -1.48 -20.03 -9.12
C PHE A 272 -1.25 -20.13 -10.65
N ALA A 273 -1.49 -21.31 -11.22
CA ALA A 273 -1.28 -21.62 -12.64
C ALA A 273 -2.58 -21.61 -13.48
N GLY A 274 -3.67 -21.01 -12.98
CA GLY A 274 -4.94 -20.87 -13.70
C GLY A 274 -5.05 -19.56 -14.50
N LYS A 275 -6.21 -19.34 -15.13
CA LYS A 275 -6.51 -18.09 -15.86
C LYS A 275 -6.62 -16.93 -14.86
N ILE A 276 -6.03 -15.79 -15.19
CA ILE A 276 -5.91 -14.61 -14.31
C ILE A 276 -7.29 -14.03 -13.93
N ASP A 277 -8.27 -14.18 -14.84
CA ASP A 277 -9.61 -13.62 -14.74
C ASP A 277 -10.70 -14.70 -14.56
N ASP A 278 -10.34 -15.92 -14.14
CA ASP A 278 -11.27 -17.04 -13.85
C ASP A 278 -10.59 -17.92 -12.80
N LEU A 279 -10.47 -17.37 -11.58
CA LEU A 279 -9.68 -17.94 -10.48
C LEU A 279 -10.39 -19.16 -9.86
N ASP A 280 -11.72 -19.18 -9.89
CA ASP A 280 -12.51 -20.30 -9.37
C ASP A 280 -12.87 -21.38 -10.42
N GLY A 281 -12.62 -21.09 -11.70
CA GLY A 281 -12.75 -22.05 -12.79
C GLY A 281 -14.19 -22.36 -13.19
N ASP A 282 -15.16 -21.51 -12.82
CA ASP A 282 -16.56 -21.68 -13.19
C ASP A 282 -16.88 -21.18 -14.62
N GLY A 283 -15.92 -20.49 -15.24
CA GLY A 283 -15.99 -19.99 -16.61
C GLY A 283 -16.57 -18.59 -16.74
N LEU A 284 -17.00 -17.95 -15.64
CA LEU A 284 -17.29 -16.52 -15.58
C LEU A 284 -16.00 -15.73 -15.34
N SER A 285 -15.95 -14.52 -15.90
CA SER A 285 -14.88 -13.58 -15.61
C SER A 285 -15.06 -13.00 -14.19
N ASP A 286 -14.06 -13.17 -13.34
CA ASP A 286 -14.05 -12.61 -11.99
C ASP A 286 -14.06 -11.07 -12.01
N ALA A 287 -13.37 -10.47 -12.99
CA ALA A 287 -13.38 -9.02 -13.19
C ALA A 287 -14.75 -8.52 -13.67
N TRP A 288 -15.43 -9.27 -14.54
CA TRP A 288 -16.80 -8.98 -14.95
C TRP A 288 -17.79 -9.11 -13.80
N LEU A 289 -17.63 -10.11 -12.92
CA LEU A 289 -18.43 -10.22 -11.70
C LEU A 289 -18.20 -9.00 -10.80
N LEU A 290 -16.96 -8.57 -10.63
CA LEU A 290 -16.63 -7.38 -9.84
C LEU A 290 -17.27 -6.11 -10.43
N TRP A 291 -17.21 -5.95 -11.74
CA TRP A 291 -17.84 -4.83 -12.46
C TRP A 291 -19.36 -4.83 -12.36
N SER A 292 -20.00 -5.99 -12.49
CA SER A 292 -21.46 -6.17 -12.41
C SER A 292 -22.00 -6.24 -10.96
N GLY A 293 -21.24 -5.70 -10.00
CA GLY A 293 -21.69 -5.51 -8.62
C GLY A 293 -21.29 -6.62 -7.63
N GLY A 294 -20.43 -7.55 -8.05
CA GLY A 294 -19.77 -8.55 -7.20
C GLY A 294 -20.69 -9.65 -6.67
N GLN A 295 -21.85 -9.87 -7.29
CA GLN A 295 -22.78 -10.92 -6.89
C GLN A 295 -22.35 -12.29 -7.45
N SER A 296 -22.55 -13.35 -6.68
CA SER A 296 -22.41 -14.72 -7.20
C SER A 296 -23.55 -15.01 -8.18
N ARG A 297 -23.21 -15.41 -9.41
CA ARG A 297 -24.16 -15.67 -10.49
C ARG A 297 -23.98 -17.07 -11.04
N ALA A 298 -25.06 -17.69 -11.49
CA ALA A 298 -24.98 -18.99 -12.16
C ALA A 298 -24.66 -18.78 -13.64
N PRO A 299 -23.63 -19.44 -14.22
CA PRO A 299 -23.19 -19.19 -15.59
C PRO A 299 -24.28 -19.38 -16.66
N HIS A 300 -25.26 -20.24 -16.41
CA HIS A 300 -26.33 -20.56 -17.36
C HIS A 300 -27.69 -19.91 -17.00
N ALA A 301 -27.74 -19.07 -15.98
CA ALA A 301 -28.92 -18.24 -15.71
C ALA A 301 -28.94 -17.03 -16.65
N ASP A 302 -30.13 -16.47 -16.84
CA ASP A 302 -30.45 -15.28 -17.63
C ASP A 302 -31.19 -14.37 -16.64
N ASP A 303 -30.44 -13.49 -15.97
CA ASP A 303 -30.90 -12.82 -14.76
C ASP A 303 -31.87 -11.66 -15.07
N ASP A 304 -31.73 -11.02 -16.23
CA ASP A 304 -32.59 -9.93 -16.71
C ASP A 304 -33.65 -10.36 -17.75
N GLY A 305 -33.57 -11.59 -18.24
CA GLY A 305 -34.54 -12.21 -19.14
C GLY A 305 -34.44 -11.76 -20.59
N ASP A 306 -33.26 -11.32 -21.03
CA ASP A 306 -33.03 -10.82 -22.39
C ASP A 306 -32.65 -11.92 -23.40
N GLY A 307 -32.43 -13.15 -22.90
CA GLY A 307 -32.09 -14.33 -23.68
C GLY A 307 -30.59 -14.61 -23.78
N MET A 308 -29.74 -13.80 -23.15
CA MET A 308 -28.33 -14.09 -22.92
C MET A 308 -28.15 -14.72 -21.54
N SER A 309 -27.38 -15.81 -21.46
CA SER A 309 -26.96 -16.31 -20.16
C SER A 309 -25.82 -15.48 -19.59
N ASN A 310 -25.68 -15.41 -18.27
CA ASN A 310 -24.57 -14.77 -17.56
C ASN A 310 -23.18 -15.11 -18.15
N LEU A 311 -22.96 -16.35 -18.61
CA LEU A 311 -21.71 -16.75 -19.28
C LEU A 311 -21.51 -16.03 -20.62
N GLN A 312 -22.56 -15.88 -21.41
CA GLN A 312 -22.51 -15.16 -22.69
C GLN A 312 -22.32 -13.66 -22.46
N GLU A 313 -22.94 -13.12 -21.41
CA GLU A 313 -22.80 -11.71 -21.05
C GLU A 313 -21.42 -11.40 -20.51
N SER A 314 -20.87 -12.26 -19.66
CA SER A 314 -19.49 -12.18 -19.18
C SER A 314 -18.49 -12.19 -20.33
N GLN A 315 -18.67 -13.08 -21.30
CA GLN A 315 -17.83 -13.12 -22.50
C GLN A 315 -17.99 -11.85 -23.37
N ALA A 316 -19.21 -11.33 -23.48
CA ALA A 316 -19.51 -10.14 -24.27
C ALA A 316 -19.11 -8.84 -23.56
N GLY A 317 -19.00 -8.83 -22.24
CA GLY A 317 -18.83 -7.62 -21.43
C GLY A 317 -20.13 -6.80 -21.33
N THR A 318 -21.29 -7.46 -21.28
CA THR A 318 -22.62 -6.83 -21.13
C THR A 318 -23.15 -6.92 -19.70
N ASP A 319 -24.19 -6.14 -19.37
CA ASP A 319 -24.68 -5.98 -17.99
C ASP A 319 -25.80 -6.98 -17.70
N PRO A 320 -25.60 -7.94 -16.76
CA PRO A 320 -26.56 -9.02 -16.48
C PRO A 320 -27.84 -8.59 -15.77
N ASP A 321 -27.94 -7.31 -15.39
CA ASP A 321 -29.14 -6.75 -14.76
C ASP A 321 -29.88 -5.74 -15.67
N ASP A 322 -29.43 -5.53 -16.91
CA ASP A 322 -30.03 -4.61 -17.88
C ASP A 322 -30.27 -5.27 -19.25
N ALA A 323 -31.53 -5.66 -19.48
CA ALA A 323 -31.95 -6.34 -20.73
C ALA A 323 -31.76 -5.53 -22.02
N SER A 324 -31.37 -4.26 -21.92
CA SER A 324 -30.96 -3.42 -23.06
C SER A 324 -29.46 -3.51 -23.37
N SER A 325 -28.64 -3.90 -22.39
CA SER A 325 -27.21 -4.15 -22.49
C SER A 325 -26.98 -5.56 -23.02
N ARG A 326 -27.08 -5.74 -24.34
CA ARG A 326 -26.97 -7.08 -24.93
C ARG A 326 -26.28 -7.12 -26.29
N LEU A 327 -25.75 -8.29 -26.62
CA LEU A 327 -25.24 -8.59 -27.95
C LEU A 327 -26.40 -9.00 -28.88
N ASP A 328 -26.98 -8.02 -29.56
CA ASP A 328 -28.01 -8.26 -30.58
C ASP A 328 -27.35 -8.47 -31.94
N VAL A 329 -27.86 -9.43 -32.72
CA VAL A 329 -27.36 -9.77 -34.06
C VAL A 329 -28.53 -9.83 -35.03
N SER A 330 -28.44 -9.08 -36.12
CA SER A 330 -29.47 -9.01 -37.16
C SER A 330 -28.87 -9.11 -38.55
N GLY A 331 -29.64 -9.63 -39.50
CA GLY A 331 -29.23 -9.76 -40.90
C GLY A 331 -30.31 -9.23 -41.83
N VAL A 332 -29.95 -8.33 -42.73
CA VAL A 332 -30.90 -7.70 -43.66
C VAL A 332 -30.40 -7.83 -45.10
N PRO A 333 -31.23 -8.30 -46.05
CA PRO A 333 -30.92 -8.24 -47.48
C PRO A 333 -30.81 -6.81 -48.00
N SER A 334 -29.81 -6.54 -48.85
CA SER A 334 -29.60 -5.25 -49.51
C SER A 334 -29.26 -5.46 -50.98
N GLY A 335 -30.27 -5.63 -51.83
CA GLY A 335 -30.07 -5.94 -53.24
C GLY A 335 -29.56 -7.38 -53.43
N GLU A 336 -28.37 -7.53 -54.02
CA GLU A 336 -27.70 -8.83 -54.17
C GLU A 336 -26.82 -9.18 -52.95
N ASP A 337 -26.60 -8.22 -52.05
CA ASP A 337 -25.73 -8.33 -50.88
C ASP A 337 -26.52 -8.63 -49.60
N PHE A 338 -25.83 -9.18 -48.60
CA PHE A 338 -26.35 -9.38 -47.25
C PHE A 338 -25.61 -8.49 -46.25
N VAL A 339 -26.35 -7.75 -45.42
CA VAL A 339 -25.77 -6.91 -44.37
C VAL A 339 -25.98 -7.57 -43.02
N LEU A 340 -24.89 -8.05 -42.43
CA LEU A 340 -24.87 -8.59 -41.07
C LEU A 340 -24.55 -7.46 -40.10
N SER A 341 -25.38 -7.26 -39.08
CA SER A 341 -25.24 -6.19 -38.09
C SER A 341 -25.26 -6.75 -36.68
N TRP A 342 -24.40 -6.24 -35.79
CA TRP A 342 -24.40 -6.63 -34.38
C TRP A 342 -24.00 -5.49 -33.46
N THR A 343 -24.34 -5.57 -32.17
CA THR A 343 -23.99 -4.54 -31.16
C THR A 343 -22.50 -4.23 -31.22
N ASN A 344 -22.14 -2.94 -31.32
CA ASN A 344 -20.75 -2.51 -31.33
C ASN A 344 -20.23 -2.36 -29.89
N LEU A 345 -19.63 -3.42 -29.37
CA LEU A 345 -18.97 -3.45 -28.07
C LEU A 345 -17.49 -3.09 -28.24
N PRO A 346 -17.03 -1.87 -27.90
CA PRO A 346 -15.62 -1.49 -28.01
C PRO A 346 -14.77 -2.35 -27.08
N ASP A 347 -13.45 -2.40 -27.35
CA ASP A 347 -12.48 -3.13 -26.51
C ASP A 347 -12.69 -4.66 -26.51
N LYS A 348 -13.46 -5.17 -27.47
CA LYS A 348 -13.64 -6.59 -27.78
C LYS A 348 -13.23 -6.89 -29.22
N ALA A 349 -12.75 -8.11 -29.47
CA ALA A 349 -12.47 -8.59 -30.82
C ALA A 349 -13.79 -8.96 -31.50
N TYR A 350 -13.95 -8.68 -32.79
CA TYR A 350 -15.16 -9.04 -33.53
C TYR A 350 -14.93 -10.24 -34.43
N LEU A 351 -15.89 -11.16 -34.42
CA LEU A 351 -15.90 -12.33 -35.29
C LEU A 351 -17.18 -12.32 -36.14
N ALA A 352 -17.03 -12.50 -37.44
CA ALA A 352 -18.14 -12.77 -38.34
C ALA A 352 -17.77 -13.95 -39.23
N GLU A 353 -18.65 -14.95 -39.32
CA GLU A 353 -18.39 -16.20 -40.01
C GLU A 353 -19.60 -16.67 -40.80
N SER A 354 -19.34 -17.48 -41.83
CA SER A 354 -20.37 -18.14 -42.61
C SER A 354 -20.14 -19.65 -42.68
N SER A 355 -21.22 -20.39 -42.89
CA SER A 355 -21.18 -21.84 -43.06
C SER A 355 -22.21 -22.30 -44.08
N THR A 356 -21.90 -23.33 -44.87
CA THR A 356 -22.87 -24.01 -45.74
C THR A 356 -23.47 -25.25 -45.08
N SER A 357 -22.95 -25.68 -43.93
CA SER A 357 -23.29 -26.98 -43.31
C SER A 357 -23.45 -26.97 -41.79
N LEU A 358 -23.25 -25.81 -41.13
CA LEU A 358 -23.16 -25.61 -39.67
C LEU A 358 -21.98 -26.30 -38.96
N ASN A 359 -21.25 -27.18 -39.65
CA ASN A 359 -20.14 -27.94 -39.05
C ASN A 359 -18.77 -27.28 -39.27
N GLN A 360 -18.63 -26.48 -40.32
CA GLN A 360 -17.41 -25.75 -40.65
C GLN A 360 -17.77 -24.28 -40.86
N TRP A 361 -17.06 -23.38 -40.19
CA TRP A 361 -17.28 -21.95 -40.25
C TRP A 361 -16.04 -21.29 -40.87
N ASP A 362 -16.27 -20.44 -41.88
CA ASP A 362 -15.25 -19.68 -42.56
C ASP A 362 -15.42 -18.19 -42.21
N THR A 363 -14.32 -17.53 -41.84
CA THR A 363 -14.32 -16.11 -41.47
C THR A 363 -14.73 -15.23 -42.66
N LEU A 364 -15.65 -14.31 -42.40
CA LEU A 364 -16.13 -13.33 -43.37
C LEU A 364 -15.22 -12.11 -43.37
N SER A 365 -14.77 -11.73 -44.56
CA SER A 365 -14.07 -10.47 -44.82
C SER A 365 -14.95 -9.60 -45.72
N GLY A 366 -15.09 -8.32 -45.39
CA GLY A 366 -15.93 -7.39 -46.16
C GLY A 366 -15.78 -5.95 -45.69
N SER A 367 -16.52 -5.04 -46.30
CA SER A 367 -16.54 -3.64 -45.87
C SER A 367 -17.34 -3.51 -44.57
N THR A 368 -16.70 -2.96 -43.54
CA THR A 368 -17.34 -2.70 -42.25
C THR A 368 -17.62 -1.22 -42.03
N SER A 369 -18.77 -0.90 -41.45
CA SER A 369 -19.10 0.44 -40.94
C SER A 369 -19.70 0.35 -39.55
N VAL A 370 -19.75 1.48 -38.82
CA VAL A 370 -20.38 1.56 -37.50
C VAL A 370 -21.39 2.69 -37.54
N SER A 371 -22.65 2.41 -37.20
CA SER A 371 -23.71 3.42 -37.12
C SER A 371 -24.80 3.00 -36.14
N GLY A 372 -25.39 3.96 -35.42
CA GLY A 372 -26.52 3.70 -34.52
C GLY A 372 -26.23 2.73 -33.37
N GLY A 373 -24.98 2.57 -32.93
CA GLY A 373 -24.57 1.59 -31.91
C GLY A 373 -24.32 0.18 -32.43
N TYR A 374 -24.48 -0.04 -33.74
CA TYR A 374 -24.24 -1.32 -34.38
C TYR A 374 -23.05 -1.25 -35.33
N ARG A 375 -22.35 -2.37 -35.45
CA ARG A 375 -21.37 -2.62 -36.50
C ARG A 375 -22.08 -3.34 -37.64
N HIS A 376 -21.81 -2.94 -38.87
CA HIS A 376 -22.37 -3.53 -40.07
C HIS A 376 -21.26 -4.11 -40.94
N LEU A 377 -21.44 -5.34 -41.41
CA LEU A 377 -20.57 -6.01 -42.38
C LEU A 377 -21.38 -6.31 -43.65
N VAL A 378 -20.94 -5.75 -44.78
CA VAL A 378 -21.54 -6.03 -46.08
C VAL A 378 -20.87 -7.27 -46.68
N VAL A 379 -21.65 -8.32 -46.90
CA VAL A 379 -21.26 -9.55 -47.59
C VAL A 379 -21.81 -9.50 -49.02
N PRO A 380 -20.95 -9.36 -50.04
CA PRO A 380 -21.41 -9.17 -51.41
C PRO A 380 -21.95 -10.47 -52.04
N ASP A 381 -22.83 -10.32 -53.04
CA ASP A 381 -23.25 -11.37 -53.97
C ASP A 381 -23.82 -12.65 -53.32
N VAL A 382 -24.59 -12.51 -52.23
CA VAL A 382 -25.15 -13.65 -51.48
C VAL A 382 -26.38 -14.23 -52.18
N PHE A 383 -27.34 -13.38 -52.55
CA PHE A 383 -28.65 -13.81 -53.06
C PHE A 383 -28.71 -14.30 -54.52
N PRO A 384 -27.73 -14.03 -55.41
CA PRO A 384 -27.67 -14.65 -56.74
C PRO A 384 -27.36 -16.16 -56.71
N THR A 385 -26.95 -16.71 -55.56
CA THR A 385 -26.54 -18.12 -55.43
C THR A 385 -27.73 -19.02 -55.03
N ASN A 386 -27.80 -20.23 -55.58
CA ASN A 386 -28.79 -21.26 -55.15
C ASN A 386 -28.31 -22.04 -53.91
N GLU A 387 -27.33 -21.51 -53.17
CA GLU A 387 -26.70 -22.17 -52.03
C GLU A 387 -27.27 -21.60 -50.73
N SER A 388 -27.69 -22.47 -49.81
CA SER A 388 -28.09 -22.03 -48.46
C SER A 388 -26.84 -21.81 -47.61
N ARG A 389 -26.73 -20.62 -47.01
CA ARG A 389 -25.64 -20.24 -46.10
C ARG A 389 -26.20 -19.79 -44.75
N PHE A 390 -25.46 -20.11 -43.70
CA PHE A 390 -25.66 -19.67 -42.33
C PHE A 390 -24.63 -18.61 -41.99
N TYR A 391 -25.01 -17.66 -41.16
CA TYR A 391 -24.15 -16.56 -40.73
C TYR A 391 -24.20 -16.45 -39.21
N ARG A 392 -23.06 -16.14 -38.59
CA ARG A 392 -23.01 -15.76 -37.18
C ARG A 392 -22.04 -14.59 -37.01
N ALA A 393 -22.36 -13.72 -36.08
CA ALA A 393 -21.46 -12.68 -35.60
C ALA A 393 -21.38 -12.76 -34.08
N GLY A 394 -20.24 -12.34 -33.53
CA GLY A 394 -20.01 -12.32 -32.12
C GLY A 394 -18.84 -11.44 -31.73
N VAL A 395 -18.59 -11.40 -30.43
CA VAL A 395 -17.40 -10.80 -29.85
C VAL A 395 -16.55 -11.88 -29.18
N GLY A 396 -15.27 -11.59 -29.00
CA GLY A 396 -14.33 -12.43 -28.27
C GLY A 396 -13.27 -11.58 -27.58
N PRO A 397 -12.37 -12.24 -26.83
CA PRO A 397 -11.32 -11.55 -26.10
C PRO A 397 -10.39 -10.78 -27.04
N LEU A 398 -10.11 -9.53 -26.66
CA LEU A 398 -9.05 -8.71 -27.25
C LEU A 398 -8.04 -8.41 -26.15
N ASP A 399 -6.79 -8.76 -26.41
CA ASP A 399 -5.64 -8.46 -25.56
C ASP A 399 -4.57 -7.89 -26.50
N SER A 400 -4.48 -6.56 -26.51
CA SER A 400 -3.73 -5.80 -27.50
C SER A 400 -2.23 -5.72 -27.20
N ASP A 401 -1.81 -5.82 -25.94
CA ASP A 401 -0.41 -5.80 -25.51
C ASP A 401 0.14 -7.16 -25.06
N GLY A 402 -0.72 -8.18 -24.96
CA GLY A 402 -0.36 -9.57 -24.74
C GLY A 402 0.00 -9.88 -23.29
N ASP A 403 -0.50 -9.09 -22.34
CA ASP A 403 -0.16 -9.21 -20.93
C ASP A 403 -1.01 -10.25 -20.17
N GLY A 404 -2.05 -10.77 -20.83
CA GLY A 404 -2.97 -11.78 -20.30
C GLY A 404 -4.23 -11.20 -19.66
N VAL A 405 -4.41 -9.88 -19.67
CA VAL A 405 -5.64 -9.16 -19.32
C VAL A 405 -6.34 -8.72 -20.60
N GLU A 406 -7.68 -8.75 -20.60
CA GLU A 406 -8.45 -8.29 -21.75
C GLU A 406 -8.60 -6.76 -21.75
N ASP A 407 -8.51 -6.12 -22.92
CA ASP A 407 -8.72 -4.67 -23.14
C ASP A 407 -10.01 -4.16 -22.45
N TRP A 408 -11.07 -4.98 -22.46
CA TRP A 408 -12.32 -4.67 -21.79
C TRP A 408 -12.14 -4.59 -20.27
N VAL A 409 -11.43 -5.55 -19.66
CA VAL A 409 -11.16 -5.59 -18.21
C VAL A 409 -10.28 -4.42 -17.79
N GLU A 410 -9.24 -4.13 -18.56
CA GLU A 410 -8.33 -3.01 -18.29
C GLU A 410 -9.10 -1.69 -18.22
N LYS A 411 -10.02 -1.45 -19.15
CA LYS A 411 -10.74 -0.19 -19.23
C LYS A 411 -11.92 -0.08 -18.26
N HIS A 412 -12.67 -1.16 -18.07
CA HIS A 412 -13.93 -1.12 -17.30
C HIS A 412 -13.75 -1.48 -15.83
N VAL A 413 -12.68 -2.20 -15.48
CA VAL A 413 -12.42 -2.67 -14.12
C VAL A 413 -11.20 -2.00 -13.51
N LEU A 414 -10.07 -2.00 -14.23
CA LEU A 414 -8.80 -1.53 -13.69
C LEU A 414 -8.59 -0.02 -13.82
N GLY A 415 -8.98 0.54 -14.96
CA GLY A 415 -8.54 1.85 -15.43
C GLY A 415 -7.12 1.83 -16.03
N ALA A 416 -6.66 0.65 -16.46
CA ALA A 416 -5.38 0.41 -17.13
C ALA A 416 -5.44 0.82 -18.62
N SER A 417 -4.27 0.92 -19.25
CA SER A 417 -4.12 1.23 -20.67
C SER A 417 -4.11 -0.05 -21.51
N PRO A 418 -5.06 -0.25 -22.45
CA PRO A 418 -5.15 -1.45 -23.29
C PRO A 418 -4.02 -1.66 -24.31
N THR A 419 -2.89 -1.00 -24.15
CA THR A 419 -1.76 -1.04 -25.08
C THR A 419 -0.42 -1.00 -24.36
N ASP A 420 -0.44 -1.06 -23.03
CA ASP A 420 0.73 -0.98 -22.17
C ASP A 420 0.59 -1.94 -20.99
N ALA A 421 1.20 -3.12 -21.14
CA ALA A 421 1.16 -4.26 -20.23
C ALA A 421 1.57 -3.97 -18.77
N GLY A 422 2.08 -2.78 -18.45
CA GLY A 422 2.49 -2.37 -17.11
C GLY A 422 2.01 -0.98 -16.74
N SER A 423 0.85 -0.55 -17.25
CA SER A 423 0.33 0.79 -17.02
C SER A 423 0.01 1.10 -15.55
N LEU A 424 -0.24 0.07 -14.75
CA LEU A 424 -0.55 0.12 -13.32
C LEU A 424 0.52 -0.51 -12.43
N GLY A 425 1.59 -1.12 -12.99
CA GLY A 425 2.58 -1.80 -12.15
C GLY A 425 3.73 -2.44 -12.91
N GLN A 426 4.63 -3.07 -12.16
CA GLN A 426 5.70 -3.90 -12.71
C GLN A 426 5.20 -5.32 -12.95
N GLY A 427 5.71 -5.94 -14.01
CA GLY A 427 5.39 -7.33 -14.33
C GLY A 427 6.06 -8.33 -13.38
N LEU A 428 5.41 -9.46 -13.17
CA LEU A 428 5.84 -10.52 -12.25
C LEU A 428 6.29 -11.78 -12.98
N PRO A 429 7.56 -12.21 -12.85
CA PRO A 429 8.00 -13.51 -13.34
C PRO A 429 7.49 -14.63 -12.44
N ARG A 430 6.60 -15.48 -12.95
CA ARG A 430 6.06 -16.63 -12.21
C ARG A 430 7.07 -17.78 -12.16
N ALA A 431 6.96 -18.57 -11.09
CA ALA A 431 7.77 -19.78 -10.88
C ALA A 431 7.55 -20.88 -11.95
N ASP A 432 6.47 -20.81 -12.73
CA ASP A 432 6.18 -21.70 -13.86
C ASP A 432 6.84 -21.24 -15.18
N GLY A 433 7.54 -20.10 -15.16
CA GLY A 433 8.25 -19.53 -16.31
C GLY A 433 7.40 -18.58 -17.18
N GLN A 434 6.15 -18.30 -16.82
CA GLN A 434 5.35 -17.24 -17.44
C GLN A 434 5.69 -15.88 -16.83
N ASN A 435 5.68 -14.81 -17.64
CA ASN A 435 5.85 -13.45 -17.14
C ASN A 435 4.49 -12.76 -17.19
N LEU A 436 4.00 -12.27 -16.06
CA LEU A 436 2.81 -11.45 -16.01
C LEU A 436 3.16 -10.00 -16.34
N GLY A 437 2.30 -9.33 -17.11
CA GLY A 437 2.31 -7.87 -17.15
C GLY A 437 1.91 -7.27 -15.80
N GLY A 438 2.31 -6.03 -15.55
CA GLY A 438 1.95 -5.32 -14.32
C GLY A 438 0.45 -5.08 -14.18
N ASP A 439 -0.29 -5.01 -15.28
CA ASP A 439 -1.75 -4.85 -15.23
C ASP A 439 -2.43 -6.17 -14.82
N ALA A 440 -1.91 -7.30 -15.28
CA ALA A 440 -2.25 -8.63 -14.78
C ALA A 440 -1.98 -8.81 -13.27
N VAL A 441 -0.88 -8.24 -12.76
CA VAL A 441 -0.58 -8.23 -11.31
C VAL A 441 -1.62 -7.39 -10.56
N ALA A 442 -1.85 -6.16 -11.03
CA ALA A 442 -2.82 -5.25 -10.42
C ALA A 442 -4.25 -5.84 -10.41
N LEU A 443 -4.60 -6.63 -11.43
CA LEU A 443 -5.86 -7.37 -11.46
C LEU A 443 -5.93 -8.42 -10.36
N LEU A 444 -4.89 -9.25 -10.21
CA LEU A 444 -4.83 -10.28 -9.16
C LEU A 444 -4.91 -9.65 -7.75
N ASP A 445 -4.23 -8.52 -7.54
CA ASP A 445 -4.32 -7.75 -6.30
C ASP A 445 -5.72 -7.23 -6.01
N ARG A 446 -6.43 -6.82 -7.05
CA ARG A 446 -7.82 -6.37 -6.91
C ARG A 446 -8.78 -7.52 -6.59
N LEU A 447 -8.52 -8.70 -7.15
CA LEU A 447 -9.35 -9.89 -6.97
C LEU A 447 -9.13 -10.60 -5.62
N GLN A 448 -8.04 -10.31 -4.89
CA GLN A 448 -7.80 -10.83 -3.54
C GLN A 448 -8.90 -10.51 -2.51
N GLY A 449 -9.79 -9.55 -2.82
CA GLY A 449 -10.92 -9.15 -1.97
C GLY A 449 -12.31 -9.63 -2.41
N SER A 450 -12.47 -10.13 -3.63
CA SER A 450 -13.77 -10.54 -4.18
C SER A 450 -13.99 -12.04 -3.98
N SER A 451 -14.77 -12.43 -2.97
CA SER A 451 -15.42 -13.73 -3.01
C SER A 451 -16.87 -13.64 -2.55
N ALA A 452 -17.79 -13.74 -3.51
CA ALA A 452 -19.18 -14.08 -3.23
C ALA A 452 -19.45 -15.60 -3.39
N SER A 453 -18.51 -16.39 -3.95
CA SER A 453 -18.53 -17.88 -3.84
C SER A 453 -17.22 -18.66 -4.09
N GLY A 454 -16.12 -18.05 -4.54
CA GLY A 454 -14.85 -18.76 -4.83
C GLY A 454 -13.85 -18.80 -3.66
N GLY A 455 -14.00 -19.75 -2.73
CA GLY A 455 -12.93 -20.04 -1.75
C GLY A 455 -12.13 -21.27 -2.19
N THR A 456 -10.80 -21.38 -2.14
CA THR A 456 -9.64 -20.50 -1.86
C THR A 456 -8.40 -21.32 -2.28
N VAL A 457 -7.22 -20.72 -2.28
CA VAL A 457 -6.17 -21.26 -1.39
C VAL A 457 -5.79 -20.12 -0.42
N GLY A 458 -6.16 -20.04 0.87
CA GLY A 458 -6.92 -20.90 1.78
C GLY A 458 -7.84 -20.09 2.75
N SER A 459 -9.08 -20.58 2.87
CA SER A 459 -10.16 -20.42 3.84
C SER A 459 -10.55 -19.06 4.47
N SER A 460 -11.77 -18.64 4.09
CA SER A 460 -12.89 -18.16 4.93
C SER A 460 -12.77 -16.82 5.66
N ALA A 461 -12.98 -15.74 4.90
CA ALA A 461 -13.88 -14.60 5.14
C ALA A 461 -13.77 -13.71 3.88
N PRO A 462 -14.79 -12.93 3.47
CA PRO A 462 -14.52 -11.83 2.54
C PRO A 462 -13.36 -11.04 3.13
N ALA A 463 -12.26 -10.90 2.38
CA ALA A 463 -11.11 -10.19 2.89
C ALA A 463 -11.60 -8.78 3.26
N LYS A 464 -11.35 -8.38 4.51
CA LYS A 464 -11.62 -7.01 4.96
C LYS A 464 -11.02 -6.07 3.91
N PRO A 465 -11.74 -5.03 3.46
CA PRO A 465 -11.18 -4.02 2.57
C PRO A 465 -9.73 -3.68 2.98
N SER A 466 -8.82 -3.55 2.02
CA SER A 466 -7.49 -3.05 2.34
C SER A 466 -7.62 -1.62 2.89
N PRO A 467 -6.70 -1.15 3.76
CA PRO A 467 -6.69 0.23 4.22
C PRO A 467 -6.78 1.25 3.07
N VAL A 468 -6.11 0.96 1.94
CA VAL A 468 -6.13 1.78 0.73
C VAL A 468 -7.52 1.81 0.09
N ASN A 469 -8.16 0.65 -0.11
CA ASN A 469 -9.48 0.61 -0.72
C ASN A 469 -10.57 1.20 0.18
N ALA A 470 -10.48 0.97 1.49
CA ALA A 470 -11.32 1.63 2.49
C ALA A 470 -11.12 3.16 2.49
N SER A 471 -9.87 3.62 2.41
CA SER A 471 -9.53 5.04 2.32
C SER A 471 -10.07 5.68 1.03
N ARG A 472 -9.87 5.05 -0.13
CA ARG A 472 -10.40 5.52 -1.43
C ARG A 472 -11.92 5.61 -1.42
N PHE A 473 -12.59 4.58 -0.90
CA PHE A 473 -14.03 4.59 -0.70
C PHE A 473 -14.46 5.78 0.18
N LEU A 474 -13.79 5.99 1.32
CA LEU A 474 -14.09 7.11 2.22
C LEU A 474 -13.77 8.48 1.60
N MET A 475 -12.75 8.62 0.74
CA MET A 475 -12.49 9.87 0.01
C MET A 475 -13.67 10.26 -0.91
N GLN A 476 -14.40 9.26 -1.42
CA GLN A 476 -15.58 9.46 -2.24
C GLN A 476 -16.83 9.67 -1.39
N ALA A 477 -17.00 8.83 -0.35
CA ALA A 477 -18.22 8.72 0.45
C ALA A 477 -18.28 9.66 1.67
N SER A 478 -17.18 10.28 2.08
CA SER A 478 -17.08 11.18 3.25
C SER A 478 -16.34 12.48 2.92
N PHE A 479 -16.09 13.36 3.90
CA PHE A 479 -15.22 14.55 3.70
C PHE A 479 -13.73 14.27 3.89
N GLY A 480 -13.35 13.02 4.11
CA GLY A 480 -11.97 12.58 4.21
C GLY A 480 -11.86 11.38 5.14
N PRO A 481 -11.00 10.40 4.82
CA PRO A 481 -10.80 9.25 5.69
C PRO A 481 -10.13 9.66 7.01
N THR A 482 -10.56 9.03 8.10
CA THR A 482 -9.81 9.00 9.36
C THR A 482 -9.35 7.56 9.61
N MET A 483 -8.30 7.35 10.38
CA MET A 483 -7.84 5.98 10.71
C MET A 483 -8.95 5.15 11.36
N ALA A 484 -9.76 5.77 12.22
CA ALA A 484 -10.90 5.10 12.85
C ALA A 484 -11.98 4.71 11.82
N ALA A 485 -12.30 5.59 10.87
CA ALA A 485 -13.29 5.29 9.83
C ALA A 485 -12.77 4.26 8.81
N ILE A 486 -11.47 4.28 8.50
CA ILE A 486 -10.83 3.24 7.68
C ILE A 486 -11.05 1.90 8.37
N GLU A 487 -10.67 1.74 9.63
CA GLU A 487 -10.87 0.47 10.33
C GLU A 487 -12.34 0.07 10.46
N GLU A 488 -13.25 1.03 10.65
CA GLU A 488 -14.68 0.76 10.64
C GLU A 488 -15.16 0.17 9.30
N VAL A 489 -14.73 0.73 8.15
CA VAL A 489 -15.03 0.17 6.82
C VAL A 489 -14.37 -1.20 6.63
N ARG A 490 -13.18 -1.41 7.19
CA ARG A 490 -12.50 -2.71 7.13
C ARG A 490 -13.24 -3.77 7.93
N GLU A 491 -13.78 -3.43 9.10
CA GLU A 491 -14.56 -4.34 9.94
C GLU A 491 -15.97 -4.61 9.40
N LEU A 492 -16.63 -3.58 8.86
CA LEU A 492 -18.03 -3.66 8.41
C LEU A 492 -18.19 -4.02 6.92
N GLY A 493 -17.14 -3.82 6.11
CA GLY A 493 -17.23 -3.80 4.65
C GLY A 493 -17.92 -2.53 4.12
N TYR A 494 -17.82 -2.28 2.81
CA TYR A 494 -18.41 -1.06 2.20
C TYR A 494 -19.92 -0.98 2.42
N ALA A 495 -20.64 -2.07 2.15
CA ALA A 495 -22.10 -2.14 2.30
C ALA A 495 -22.51 -1.96 3.77
N GLY A 496 -21.82 -2.62 4.71
CA GLY A 496 -22.10 -2.49 6.14
C GLY A 496 -21.87 -1.07 6.67
N TRP A 497 -20.83 -0.39 6.20
CA TRP A 497 -20.61 1.02 6.52
C TRP A 497 -21.68 1.94 5.92
N ILE A 498 -22.10 1.71 4.66
CA ILE A 498 -23.19 2.47 4.03
C ILE A 498 -24.48 2.29 4.83
N ASP A 499 -24.86 1.04 5.15
CA ASP A 499 -26.06 0.74 5.92
C ASP A 499 -26.04 1.44 7.29
N GLN A 500 -24.90 1.43 7.98
CA GLN A 500 -24.72 2.17 9.22
C GLN A 500 -24.96 3.67 9.01
N GLN A 501 -24.34 4.29 7.99
CA GLN A 501 -24.51 5.71 7.68
C GLN A 501 -25.96 6.08 7.34
N LEU A 502 -26.72 5.20 6.69
CA LEU A 502 -28.13 5.41 6.40
C LEU A 502 -28.98 5.52 7.69
N THR A 503 -28.57 4.84 8.76
CA THR A 503 -29.28 4.83 10.05
C THR A 503 -28.92 5.99 10.99
N LEU A 504 -27.79 6.65 10.76
CA LEU A 504 -27.32 7.72 11.65
C LEU A 504 -28.25 8.95 11.61
N PRO A 505 -28.48 9.60 12.77
CA PRO A 505 -29.28 10.80 12.85
C PRO A 505 -28.62 11.94 12.08
N ALA A 506 -29.43 12.76 11.42
CA ALA A 506 -28.93 13.89 10.63
C ALA A 506 -28.29 14.97 11.51
N SER A 507 -27.06 15.36 11.20
CA SER A 507 -26.40 16.53 11.79
C SER A 507 -26.89 17.80 11.13
N LEU A 508 -27.80 18.50 11.81
CA LEU A 508 -28.42 19.74 11.31
C LEU A 508 -27.59 20.98 11.67
N HIS A 509 -27.50 21.93 10.74
CA HIS A 509 -26.78 23.20 10.86
C HIS A 509 -27.59 24.28 11.58
N GLN A 510 -28.91 24.36 11.38
CA GLN A 510 -29.74 25.41 11.99
C GLN A 510 -29.72 25.40 13.53
N PRO A 511 -29.76 24.25 14.23
CA PRO A 511 -29.69 24.21 15.69
C PRO A 511 -28.50 24.95 16.27
N TYR A 512 -27.31 24.80 15.66
CA TYR A 512 -26.11 25.51 16.10
C TYR A 512 -26.24 27.04 15.91
N ILE A 513 -26.84 27.49 14.80
CA ILE A 513 -27.10 28.93 14.60
C ILE A 513 -28.10 29.48 15.62
N LYS A 514 -29.10 28.68 16.02
CA LYS A 514 -30.04 29.06 17.07
C LYS A 514 -29.37 29.13 18.44
N GLU A 515 -28.44 28.22 18.73
CA GLU A 515 -27.64 28.21 19.95
C GLU A 515 -26.81 29.50 20.09
N ILE A 516 -26.02 29.86 19.06
CA ILE A 516 -25.20 31.08 19.11
C ILE A 516 -26.04 32.37 19.13
N LYS A 517 -27.24 32.36 18.53
CA LYS A 517 -28.19 33.47 18.65
C LYS A 517 -28.75 33.59 20.07
N ALA A 518 -29.04 32.47 20.72
CA ALA A 518 -29.48 32.45 22.12
C ALA A 518 -28.36 32.91 23.06
N ASP A 519 -27.12 32.48 22.83
CA ASP A 519 -25.95 32.95 23.58
C ASP A 519 -25.71 34.47 23.39
N ALA A 520 -25.87 34.96 22.16
CA ALA A 520 -25.76 36.39 21.84
C ALA A 520 -26.83 37.25 22.53
N ALA A 521 -28.02 36.70 22.74
CA ALA A 521 -29.09 37.34 23.49
C ALA A 521 -28.91 37.24 25.02
N GLY A 522 -27.99 36.39 25.48
CA GLY A 522 -27.72 36.10 26.88
C GLY A 522 -26.38 36.68 27.38
N PRO A 523 -25.76 36.05 28.40
CA PRO A 523 -24.47 36.50 28.97
C PRO A 523 -23.26 36.40 28.04
N ARG A 524 -23.43 35.88 26.81
CA ARG A 524 -22.39 35.63 25.82
C ARG A 524 -21.21 34.80 26.36
N ILE A 525 -21.48 33.52 26.54
CA ILE A 525 -20.54 32.52 27.07
C ILE A 525 -19.52 32.13 25.99
N ASP A 526 -19.93 32.03 24.72
CA ASP A 526 -19.05 31.70 23.60
C ASP A 526 -18.61 32.98 22.85
N LYS A 527 -17.30 33.14 22.69
CA LYS A 527 -16.67 34.31 22.03
C LYS A 527 -16.10 33.98 20.65
N SER A 528 -16.28 32.75 20.17
CA SER A 528 -15.70 32.26 18.92
C SER A 528 -16.47 32.71 17.67
N TYR A 529 -17.75 33.04 17.80
CA TYR A 529 -18.59 33.42 16.66
C TYR A 529 -18.67 34.95 16.46
N ASN A 530 -18.81 35.35 15.19
CA ASN A 530 -18.81 36.75 14.78
C ASN A 530 -20.18 37.40 15.00
N LEU A 531 -20.22 38.52 15.71
CA LEU A 531 -21.44 39.22 16.12
C LEU A 531 -21.29 40.71 15.86
N ASN A 532 -22.33 41.33 15.29
CA ASN A 532 -22.45 42.78 15.27
C ASN A 532 -23.04 43.25 16.60
N THR A 533 -22.22 43.91 17.42
CA THR A 533 -22.62 44.42 18.75
C THR A 533 -23.55 45.63 18.67
N LEU A 534 -23.51 46.42 17.59
CA LEU A 534 -24.34 47.62 17.44
C LEU A 534 -25.77 47.27 17.08
N ASP A 535 -25.94 46.30 16.17
CA ASP A 535 -27.24 45.89 15.61
C ASP A 535 -27.76 44.56 16.20
N ASN A 536 -26.98 43.95 17.11
CA ASN A 536 -27.28 42.73 17.86
C ASN A 536 -27.73 41.53 16.98
N PHE A 537 -27.00 41.27 15.89
CA PHE A 537 -27.25 40.11 15.03
C PHE A 537 -25.98 39.31 14.73
N VAL A 538 -26.16 38.01 14.48
CA VAL A 538 -25.11 37.04 14.13
C VAL A 538 -24.78 37.17 12.64
N HIS A 539 -23.51 37.48 12.33
CA HIS A 539 -23.07 37.70 10.96
C HIS A 539 -23.24 36.47 10.05
N GLY A 540 -23.45 36.71 8.76
CA GLY A 540 -23.55 35.70 7.71
C GLY A 540 -22.29 34.86 7.52
N ASN A 541 -21.13 35.30 8.00
CA ASN A 541 -19.91 34.50 8.01
C ASN A 541 -20.00 33.25 8.91
N ASN A 542 -20.92 33.23 9.87
CA ASN A 542 -21.07 32.08 10.77
C ASN A 542 -21.73 30.85 10.10
N ILE A 543 -22.17 30.92 8.84
CA ILE A 543 -22.72 29.76 8.12
C ILE A 543 -21.67 28.69 7.81
N THR A 544 -20.38 29.06 7.75
CA THR A 544 -19.29 28.11 7.45
C THR A 544 -18.96 27.22 8.65
N THR A 545 -19.21 27.71 9.87
CA THR A 545 -18.93 26.99 11.12
C THR A 545 -19.76 25.71 11.28
N PRO A 546 -21.10 25.70 11.14
CA PRO A 546 -21.87 24.46 11.23
C PRO A 546 -21.53 23.47 10.12
N PHE A 547 -21.23 23.96 8.90
CA PHE A 547 -20.74 23.11 7.82
C PHE A 547 -19.41 22.45 8.18
N ALA A 548 -18.43 23.21 8.67
CA ALA A 548 -17.14 22.66 9.09
C ALA A 548 -17.30 21.66 10.25
N ARG A 549 -18.19 21.93 11.21
CA ARG A 549 -18.51 21.00 12.31
C ARG A 549 -19.06 19.67 11.78
N ALA A 550 -20.00 19.72 10.84
CA ALA A 550 -20.59 18.51 10.27
C ALA A 550 -19.61 17.76 9.35
N ALA A 551 -18.87 18.48 8.51
CA ALA A 551 -17.91 17.88 7.58
C ALA A 551 -16.71 17.24 8.31
N ILE A 552 -16.16 17.89 9.33
CA ILE A 552 -14.94 17.42 10.03
C ILE A 552 -15.28 16.43 11.14
N ALA A 553 -16.36 16.65 11.88
CA ALA A 553 -16.64 15.93 13.12
C ALA A 553 -18.06 15.36 13.20
N GLY A 554 -18.87 15.45 12.15
CA GLY A 554 -20.19 14.84 12.09
C GLY A 554 -20.09 13.34 11.84
N ASP A 555 -20.93 12.57 12.51
CA ASP A 555 -20.95 11.10 12.39
C ASP A 555 -21.60 10.65 11.07
N ASP A 556 -22.54 11.43 10.52
CA ASP A 556 -23.33 11.15 9.31
C ASP A 556 -22.63 11.60 8.01
N GLN A 557 -21.35 11.26 7.88
CA GLN A 557 -20.46 11.68 6.79
C GLN A 557 -21.05 11.49 5.38
N LEU A 558 -21.67 10.34 5.09
CA LEU A 558 -22.27 10.08 3.78
C LEU A 558 -23.40 11.07 3.48
N ARG A 559 -24.26 11.32 4.47
CA ARG A 559 -25.39 12.26 4.36
C ARG A 559 -24.87 13.67 4.08
N GLN A 560 -23.82 14.09 4.78
CA GLN A 560 -23.21 15.41 4.60
C GLN A 560 -22.57 15.55 3.21
N ARG A 561 -21.87 14.51 2.74
CA ARG A 561 -21.24 14.51 1.41
C ARG A 561 -22.27 14.63 0.29
N VAL A 562 -23.38 13.90 0.39
CA VAL A 562 -24.48 13.99 -0.57
C VAL A 562 -25.19 15.34 -0.49
N ALA A 563 -25.46 15.86 0.71
CA ALA A 563 -26.04 17.20 0.89
C ALA A 563 -25.17 18.30 0.27
N PHE A 564 -23.84 18.17 0.37
CA PHE A 564 -22.91 19.08 -0.28
C PHE A 564 -22.99 19.01 -1.80
N ALA A 565 -23.02 17.81 -2.39
CA ALA A 565 -23.23 17.65 -3.83
C ALA A 565 -24.56 18.28 -4.27
N LEU A 566 -25.65 18.02 -3.55
CA LEU A 566 -26.96 18.64 -3.80
C LEU A 566 -26.91 20.16 -3.69
N SER A 567 -26.12 20.72 -2.79
CA SER A 567 -25.96 22.18 -2.65
C SER A 567 -25.31 22.85 -3.86
N GLN A 568 -24.56 22.10 -4.68
CA GLN A 568 -23.99 22.59 -5.94
C GLN A 568 -25.01 22.61 -7.09
N ILE A 569 -26.10 21.86 -6.95
CA ILE A 569 -27.18 21.74 -7.95
C ILE A 569 -28.36 22.64 -7.56
N LEU A 570 -28.80 22.57 -6.31
CA LEU A 570 -29.94 23.29 -5.75
C LEU A 570 -29.44 24.49 -4.94
N VAL A 571 -28.97 25.51 -5.64
CA VAL A 571 -28.17 26.61 -5.08
C VAL A 571 -29.03 27.72 -4.46
N VAL A 572 -28.63 28.17 -3.27
CA VAL A 572 -28.93 29.53 -2.74
C VAL A 572 -27.61 30.21 -2.38
N SER A 573 -27.57 31.54 -2.41
CA SER A 573 -26.31 32.27 -2.15
C SER A 573 -26.47 33.42 -1.17
N ARG A 574 -25.53 33.51 -0.22
CA ARG A 574 -25.35 34.68 0.65
C ARG A 574 -24.89 35.94 -0.08
N ARG A 575 -24.50 35.84 -1.36
CA ARG A 575 -24.19 37.03 -2.19
C ARG A 575 -25.45 37.77 -2.64
N ASN A 576 -26.63 37.16 -2.45
CA ASN A 576 -27.89 37.85 -2.66
C ASN A 576 -28.15 38.78 -1.46
N ALA A 577 -28.44 40.05 -1.73
CA ALA A 577 -28.63 41.08 -0.70
C ALA A 577 -29.76 40.76 0.28
N ASP A 578 -30.78 40.02 -0.15
CA ASP A 578 -31.90 39.62 0.71
C ASP A 578 -31.57 38.46 1.65
N LEU A 579 -30.45 37.76 1.40
CA LEU A 579 -30.00 36.58 2.15
C LEU A 579 -28.69 36.78 2.92
N GLU A 580 -27.89 37.81 2.63
CA GLU A 580 -26.53 38.02 3.15
C GLU A 580 -26.40 37.87 4.68
N GLU A 581 -27.37 38.38 5.45
CA GLU A 581 -27.38 38.33 6.92
C GLU A 581 -28.51 37.44 7.47
N LYS A 582 -29.03 36.53 6.65
CA LYS A 582 -30.07 35.56 7.02
C LYS A 582 -29.48 34.19 7.36
N THR A 583 -28.50 34.18 8.25
CA THR A 583 -27.72 32.99 8.67
C THR A 583 -28.61 31.79 9.00
N GLU A 584 -29.69 31.99 9.77
CA GLU A 584 -30.63 30.91 10.15
C GLU A 584 -31.48 30.40 8.98
N ALA A 585 -31.82 31.25 8.01
CA ALA A 585 -32.61 30.86 6.84
C ALA A 585 -31.75 30.08 5.83
N ILE A 586 -30.48 30.45 5.69
CA ILE A 586 -29.52 29.75 4.83
C ILE A 586 -29.17 28.39 5.44
N THR A 587 -28.91 28.30 6.74
CA THR A 587 -28.61 27.01 7.37
C THR A 587 -29.84 26.10 7.41
N HIS A 588 -31.05 26.63 7.59
CA HIS A 588 -32.26 25.82 7.44
C HIS A 588 -32.48 25.32 6.01
N TYR A 589 -32.13 26.11 5.00
CA TYR A 589 -32.16 25.63 3.62
C TYR A 589 -31.17 24.47 3.43
N TYR A 590 -29.96 24.57 3.98
CA TYR A 590 -28.99 23.48 3.94
C TYR A 590 -29.51 22.24 4.68
N ASP A 591 -30.21 22.41 5.80
CA ASP A 591 -30.84 21.31 6.55
C ASP A 591 -31.91 20.57 5.73
N VAL A 592 -32.59 21.23 4.78
CA VAL A 592 -33.50 20.56 3.83
C VAL A 592 -32.71 19.58 2.96
N LEU A 593 -31.51 19.97 2.50
CA LEU A 593 -30.64 19.10 1.71
C LEU A 593 -30.15 17.92 2.56
N VAL A 594 -29.71 18.16 3.80
CA VAL A 594 -29.24 17.10 4.72
C VAL A 594 -30.35 16.10 5.03
N LYS A 595 -31.56 16.57 5.35
CA LYS A 595 -32.70 15.69 5.68
C LYS A 595 -33.08 14.78 4.51
N ASN A 596 -33.09 15.33 3.31
CA ASN A 596 -33.52 14.61 2.11
C ASN A 596 -32.37 13.96 1.32
N ALA A 597 -31.12 14.07 1.79
CA ALA A 597 -29.93 13.60 1.08
C ALA A 597 -29.99 12.11 0.70
N LEU A 598 -30.61 11.29 1.55
CA LEU A 598 -30.72 9.85 1.37
C LEU A 598 -32.18 9.41 1.11
N GLY A 599 -33.03 10.36 0.70
CA GLY A 599 -34.48 10.17 0.52
C GLY A 599 -34.94 10.29 -0.93
N ASN A 600 -36.23 10.57 -1.13
CA ASN A 600 -36.81 10.73 -2.45
C ASN A 600 -36.50 12.11 -3.07
N TYR A 601 -36.01 12.13 -4.31
CA TYR A 601 -35.67 13.39 -4.99
C TYR A 601 -36.89 14.30 -5.24
N GLY A 602 -38.08 13.73 -5.43
CA GLY A 602 -39.32 14.49 -5.58
C GLY A 602 -39.71 15.26 -4.32
N ASP A 603 -39.53 14.66 -3.14
CA ASP A 603 -39.76 15.32 -1.85
C ASP A 603 -38.75 16.45 -1.62
N LEU A 604 -37.46 16.20 -1.95
CA LEU A 604 -36.42 17.23 -1.94
C LEU A 604 -36.79 18.43 -2.82
N LEU A 605 -37.14 18.18 -4.10
CA LEU A 605 -37.52 19.24 -5.03
C LEU A 605 -38.73 20.02 -4.53
N ARG A 606 -39.72 19.34 -3.95
CA ARG A 606 -40.90 19.97 -3.38
C ARG A 606 -40.52 20.91 -2.22
N GLU A 607 -39.74 20.43 -1.26
CA GLU A 607 -39.32 21.24 -0.11
C GLU A 607 -38.45 22.42 -0.51
N VAL A 608 -37.51 22.23 -1.44
CA VAL A 608 -36.68 23.29 -1.99
C VAL A 608 -37.53 24.35 -2.70
N THR A 609 -38.50 23.93 -3.51
CA THR A 609 -39.40 24.84 -4.25
C THR A 609 -40.19 25.75 -3.34
N PHE A 610 -40.68 25.21 -2.22
CA PHE A 610 -41.48 25.97 -1.24
C PHE A 610 -40.63 26.62 -0.14
N HIS A 611 -39.31 26.47 -0.16
CA HIS A 611 -38.45 27.03 0.87
C HIS A 611 -38.34 28.57 0.73
N PRO A 612 -38.53 29.35 1.81
CA PRO A 612 -38.46 30.81 1.74
C PRO A 612 -37.14 31.35 1.16
N SER A 613 -36.00 30.75 1.53
CA SER A 613 -34.69 31.15 0.98
C SER A 613 -34.59 30.97 -0.53
N MET A 614 -35.20 29.92 -1.10
CA MET A 614 -35.24 29.71 -2.56
C MET A 614 -36.15 30.73 -3.23
N GLY A 615 -37.33 30.98 -2.63
CA GLY A 615 -38.25 32.01 -3.10
C GLY A 615 -37.65 33.42 -3.11
N MET A 616 -36.84 33.77 -2.11
CA MET A 616 -36.09 35.03 -2.09
C MET A 616 -34.96 35.04 -3.12
N TYR A 617 -34.24 33.93 -3.29
CA TYR A 617 -33.11 33.85 -4.21
C TYR A 617 -33.52 33.99 -5.69
N LEU A 618 -34.67 33.42 -6.08
CA LEU A 618 -35.21 33.47 -7.44
C LEU A 618 -36.30 34.54 -7.63
N SER A 619 -36.49 35.44 -6.66
CA SER A 619 -37.50 36.51 -6.70
C SER A 619 -38.94 36.01 -6.91
N HIS A 620 -39.26 34.82 -6.42
CA HIS A 620 -40.63 34.25 -6.43
C HIS A 620 -41.42 34.58 -5.16
N ALA A 621 -40.75 35.08 -4.13
CA ALA A 621 -41.40 35.57 -2.92
C ALA A 621 -42.34 36.74 -3.24
N GLY A 622 -43.64 36.58 -2.97
CA GLY A 622 -44.65 37.60 -3.22
C GLY A 622 -45.27 37.58 -4.62
N ASN A 623 -44.94 36.61 -5.47
CA ASN A 623 -45.62 36.43 -6.75
C ASN A 623 -47.12 36.12 -6.54
N GLN A 624 -47.97 36.86 -7.25
CA GLN A 624 -49.40 36.63 -7.23
C GLN A 624 -49.74 35.44 -8.14
N LYS A 625 -50.77 34.68 -7.76
CA LYS A 625 -51.30 33.62 -8.62
C LYS A 625 -51.77 34.24 -9.93
N ALA A 626 -51.59 33.52 -11.05
CA ALA A 626 -52.14 33.92 -12.34
C ALA A 626 -53.64 34.23 -12.18
N ASP A 627 -54.01 35.47 -12.52
CA ASP A 627 -55.40 35.89 -12.55
C ASP A 627 -56.07 35.23 -13.76
N PRO A 628 -57.04 34.32 -13.58
CA PRO A 628 -57.68 33.61 -14.69
C PRO A 628 -58.53 34.52 -15.60
N SER A 629 -58.71 35.80 -15.23
CA SER A 629 -59.50 36.78 -15.96
C SER A 629 -58.67 37.69 -16.89
N ILE A 630 -57.35 37.59 -16.85
CA ILE A 630 -56.38 38.23 -17.76
C ILE A 630 -55.92 37.18 -18.78
#